data_AF-A0A833RRX3-F1
#
_entry.id   AF-A0A833RRX3-F1
#
_cell.length_a   1.000
_cell.length_b   1.000
_cell.length_c   1.000
_cell.angle_alpha   90.00
_cell.angle_beta   90.00
_cell.angle_gamma   90.00
#
_symmetry.space_group_name_H-M   'P 1'
#
loop_
_entity.id
_entity.type
_entity.pdbx_description
1 polymer ?
#
loop_
_entity_poly.entity_id
_entity_poly.type
_entity_poly.pdbx_seq_one_letter_code
_entity_poly.pdbx_strand_id
1 'polypeptide(L)' 'MPDTDVSNILWCLGFAVSAACLGLPDVGLISYGEMVDQGSLITQAVSIPVIGDGDNGYGNAMNVKRTERFARIILQDQA' A
#
# COMPACT_ATOMS: atom_id res chain seq x y z
N MET A 1 6.96 9.72 12.72
CA MET A 1 7.95 8.62 12.83
C MET A 1 9.33 9.27 12.79
N PRO A 2 10.00 9.50 13.92
CA PRO A 2 11.13 10.44 13.96
C PRO A 2 12.48 9.86 13.50
N ASP A 3 12.60 8.53 13.38
CA ASP A 3 13.92 7.86 13.26
C ASP A 3 14.11 7.09 11.93
N THR A 4 13.23 7.30 10.94
CA THR A 4 13.36 6.63 9.63
C THR A 4 14.09 7.55 8.68
N ASP A 5 15.21 7.09 8.13
CA ASP A 5 15.87 7.78 7.03
C ASP A 5 14.97 7.71 5.79
N VAL A 6 14.26 8.81 5.52
CA VAL A 6 13.31 8.92 4.39
C VAL A 6 13.99 8.80 3.03
N SER A 7 15.31 8.92 2.97
CA SER A 7 16.07 8.71 1.72
C SER A 7 16.21 7.23 1.34
N ASN A 8 15.94 6.31 2.27
CA ASN A 8 16.06 4.87 2.07
C ASN A 8 14.76 4.13 2.41
N ILE A 9 13.66 4.56 1.78
CA ILE A 9 12.33 3.97 1.90
C ILE A 9 11.81 3.59 0.52
N LEU A 10 11.22 2.40 0.41
CA LEU A 10 10.50 1.98 -0.78
C LEU A 10 9.02 2.33 -0.67
N TRP A 11 8.49 2.97 -1.70
CA TRP A 11 7.09 3.37 -1.80
C TRP A 11 6.33 2.42 -2.71
N CYS A 12 5.33 1.74 -2.19
CA CYS A 12 4.44 0.85 -2.93
C CYS A 12 3.12 1.59 -3.23
N LEU A 13 3.08 2.29 -4.37
CA LEU A 13 1.97 3.18 -4.77
C LEU A 13 0.81 2.39 -5.38
N GLY A 14 -0.44 2.71 -5.01
CA GLY A 14 -1.66 2.09 -5.57
C GLY A 14 -1.70 2.16 -7.09
N PHE A 15 -1.36 3.32 -7.65
CA PHE A 15 -1.29 3.53 -9.08
C PHE A 15 -0.33 2.58 -9.79
N ALA A 16 0.88 2.41 -9.24
CA ALA A 16 1.88 1.54 -9.83
C ALA A 16 1.46 0.07 -9.76
N VAL A 17 0.82 -0.34 -8.66
CA VAL A 17 0.33 -1.72 -8.51
C VAL A 17 -0.87 -1.98 -9.42
N SER A 18 -1.82 -1.04 -9.52
CA SER A 18 -2.98 -1.15 -10.43
C SER A 18 -2.54 -1.24 -11.89
N ALA A 19 -1.59 -0.39 -12.31
CA ALA A 19 -1.04 -0.42 -13.66
C ALA A 19 -0.25 -1.71 -13.95
N ALA A 20 0.57 -2.17 -13.00
CA ALA A 20 1.41 -3.35 -13.21
C ALA A 20 0.64 -4.69 -13.11
N CYS A 21 -0.35 -4.78 -12.22
CA CYS A 21 -1.09 -6.02 -11.97
C CYS A 21 -2.33 -6.15 -12.85
N LEU A 22 -3.07 -5.04 -13.05
CA LEU A 22 -4.36 -5.06 -13.74
C LEU A 22 -4.29 -4.41 -15.13
N GLY A 23 -3.29 -3.56 -15.40
CA GLY A 23 -3.26 -2.75 -16.62
C GLY A 23 -4.42 -1.74 -16.69
N LEU A 24 -5.02 -1.43 -15.53
CA LEU A 24 -6.20 -0.61 -15.39
C LEU A 24 -5.86 0.72 -14.71
N PRO A 25 -6.65 1.78 -14.95
CA PRO A 25 -6.47 3.05 -14.24
C PRO A 25 -6.70 2.88 -12.75
N ASP A 26 -5.99 3.69 -11.96
CA ASP A 26 -6.10 3.72 -10.50
C ASP A 26 -7.34 4.50 -10.06
N VAL A 27 -8.49 3.83 -10.11
CA VAL A 27 -9.80 4.39 -9.70
C VAL A 27 -10.44 3.55 -8.59
N GLY A 28 -9.59 2.97 -7.73
CA GLY A 28 -10.04 2.08 -6.65
C GLY A 28 -10.46 0.68 -7.12
N LEU A 29 -9.95 0.24 -8.27
CA LEU A 29 -10.22 -1.10 -8.82
C LEU A 29 -9.35 -2.18 -8.18
N ILE A 30 -8.20 -1.80 -7.63
CA ILE A 30 -7.35 -2.74 -6.90
C ILE A 30 -7.99 -3.08 -5.56
N SER A 31 -8.10 -4.36 -5.28
CA SER A 31 -8.62 -4.84 -4.01
C SER A 31 -7.54 -4.82 -2.93
N TYR A 32 -7.98 -4.77 -1.66
CA TYR A 32 -7.09 -4.93 -0.51
C TYR A 32 -6.20 -6.18 -0.61
N GLY A 33 -6.78 -7.31 -1.07
CA GLY A 33 -6.04 -8.57 -1.20
C GLY A 33 -4.89 -8.46 -2.20
N GLU A 34 -5.14 -7.85 -3.36
CA GLU A 34 -4.10 -7.65 -4.38
C GLU A 34 -3.00 -6.72 -3.90
N MET A 35 -3.35 -5.64 -3.18
CA MET A 35 -2.37 -4.74 -2.57
C MET A 35 -1.52 -5.46 -1.52
N VAL A 36 -2.15 -6.30 -0.68
CA VAL A 36 -1.46 -7.13 0.32
C VAL A 36 -0.53 -8.12 -0.36
N ASP A 37 -0.99 -8.86 -1.37
CA ASP A 37 -0.16 -9.86 -2.02
C ASP A 37 1.08 -9.22 -2.66
N GLN A 38 0.92 -8.08 -3.33
CA GLN A 38 2.03 -7.35 -3.94
C GLN A 38 2.98 -6.74 -2.89
N GLY A 39 2.44 -6.12 -1.84
CA GLY A 39 3.26 -5.61 -0.75
C GLY A 39 4.01 -6.72 -0.01
N SER A 40 3.45 -7.93 0.07
CA SER A 40 4.12 -9.09 0.70
C SER A 40 5.29 -9.57 -0.14
N LEU A 41 5.12 -9.65 -1.46
CA LEU A 41 6.22 -9.99 -2.37
C LEU A 41 7.36 -8.97 -2.31
N ILE A 42 7.01 -7.68 -2.28
CA ILE A 42 7.99 -6.59 -2.20
C ILE A 42 8.75 -6.63 -0.87
N THR A 43 8.04 -6.75 0.25
CA THR A 43 8.65 -6.82 1.60
C THR A 43 9.51 -8.07 1.81
N GLN A 44 9.23 -9.16 1.09
CA GLN A 44 10.12 -10.34 1.07
C GLN A 44 11.36 -10.12 0.20
N ALA A 45 11.26 -9.32 -0.86
CA ALA A 45 12.35 -9.08 -1.80
C ALA A 45 13.37 -8.03 -1.31
N VAL A 46 12.97 -7.11 -0.42
CA VAL A 46 13.83 -6.02 0.05
C VAL A 46 14.01 -6.02 1.57
N SER A 47 15.17 -5.58 2.03
CA SER A 47 15.49 -5.40 3.46
C SER A 47 15.25 -3.97 3.97
N ILE A 48 14.88 -3.05 3.08
CA ILE A 48 14.59 -1.65 3.42
C ILE A 48 13.10 -1.48 3.79
N PRO A 49 12.76 -0.48 4.64
CA PRO A 49 11.37 -0.22 4.99
C PRO A 49 10.50 0.06 3.77
N VAL A 50 9.30 -0.54 3.74
CA VAL A 50 8.31 -0.33 2.69
C VAL A 50 7.10 0.40 3.27
N ILE A 51 6.68 1.48 2.60
CA ILE A 51 5.42 2.17 2.88
C ILE A 51 4.43 1.78 1.78
N GLY A 52 3.31 1.18 2.19
CA GLY A 52 2.22 0.84 1.29
C GLY A 52 1.19 1.95 1.19
N ASP A 53 0.57 2.06 0.02
CA ASP A 53 -0.64 2.85 -0.21
C ASP A 53 -1.85 2.05 0.30
N GLY A 54 -2.69 2.69 1.11
CA GLY A 54 -3.86 2.04 1.70
C GLY A 54 -5.19 2.52 1.12
N ASP A 55 -5.15 3.29 0.04
CA ASP A 55 -6.32 3.96 -0.55
C ASP A 55 -7.16 4.62 0.55
N ASN A 56 -8.47 4.41 0.55
CA ASN A 56 -9.41 4.86 1.57
C ASN A 56 -9.65 3.83 2.70
N GLY A 57 -8.83 2.78 2.78
CA GLY A 57 -9.02 1.68 3.73
C GLY A 57 -9.98 0.58 3.26
N TYR A 58 -10.23 0.48 1.96
CA TYR A 58 -10.91 -0.65 1.29
C TYR A 58 -12.28 -1.01 1.88
N GLY A 59 -13.06 -0.01 2.29
CA GLY A 59 -14.42 -0.18 2.77
C GLY A 59 -14.69 0.52 4.10
N ASN A 60 -14.79 -0.23 5.20
CA ASN A 60 -15.19 0.31 6.50
C ASN A 60 -14.00 0.44 7.47
N ALA A 61 -14.24 1.07 8.63
CA ALA A 61 -13.21 1.28 9.66
C ALA A 61 -12.54 0.00 10.19
N MET A 62 -13.17 -1.17 10.01
CA MET A 62 -12.55 -2.46 10.35
C MET A 62 -11.56 -2.93 9.28
N ASN A 63 -11.81 -2.59 8.01
CA ASN A 63 -10.87 -2.85 6.91
C ASN A 63 -9.66 -1.91 7.02
N VAL A 64 -9.88 -0.63 7.39
CA VAL A 64 -8.80 0.32 7.74
C VAL A 64 -7.83 -0.29 8.77
N LYS A 65 -8.36 -0.84 9.87
CA LYS A 65 -7.54 -1.49 10.91
C LYS A 65 -6.77 -2.73 10.44
N ARG A 66 -7.26 -3.41 9.41
CA ARG A 66 -6.54 -4.55 8.79
C ARG A 66 -5.40 -4.03 7.92
N THR A 67 -5.68 -2.99 7.14
CA THR A 67 -4.69 -2.28 6.31
C THR A 67 -3.53 -1.74 7.14
N GLU A 68 -3.79 -1.09 8.28
CA GLU A 68 -2.75 -0.58 9.19
C GLU A 68 -1.78 -1.65 9.74
N ARG A 69 -2.17 -2.93 9.75
CA ARG A 69 -1.32 -4.02 10.25
C ARG A 69 -0.39 -4.60 9.20
N PHE A 70 -0.64 -4.34 7.93
CA PHE A 70 0.01 -5.04 6.83
C PHE A 70 1.40 -4.45 6.49
N ALA A 71 1.53 -3.12 6.57
CA ALA A 71 2.79 -2.38 6.53
C ALA A 71 2.57 -1.05 7.26
N ARG A 72 3.60 -0.22 7.45
CA ARG A 72 3.37 1.17 7.87
C ARG A 72 2.76 1.91 6.68
N ILE A 73 1.43 1.88 6.59
CA ILE A 73 0.66 2.36 5.45
C ILE A 73 0.27 3.82 5.63
N ILE A 74 0.27 4.57 4.53
CA ILE A 74 -0.34 5.90 4.45
C ILE A 74 -1.69 5.74 3.77
N LEU A 75 -2.76 6.12 4.47
CA LEU A 75 -4.11 6.17 3.91
C LEU A 75 -4.30 7.54 3.24
N GLN A 76 -4.92 7.52 2.06
CA GLN A 76 -5.27 8.74 1.33
C GLN A 76 -6.76 9.04 1.55
N ASP A 77 -7.07 10.30 1.83
CA ASP A 77 -8.43 10.80 1.78
C ASP A 77 -8.77 11.15 0.32
N GLN A 78 -9.74 10.45 -0.26
CA GLN A 78 -10.20 10.70 -1.63
C GLN A 78 -11.43 11.61 -1.53
N ALA A 79 -11.26 12.89 -1.84
CA ALA A 79 -12.31 13.89 -1.84
C ALA A 79 -13.30 13.73 -3.00
#